data_AF-A0A849WJP1-F1
#
_entry.id   AF-A0A849WJP1-F1
#
_cell.length_a   1.000
_cell.length_b   1.000
_cell.length_c   1.000
_cell.angle_alpha   90.00
_cell.angle_beta   90.00
_cell.angle_gamma   90.00
#
_symmetry.space_group_name_H-M   'P 1'
#
loop_
_entity.id
_entity.type
_entity.pdbx_description
1 polymer ?
#
loop_
_entity_poly.entity_id
_entity_poly.type
_entity_poly.pdbx_seq_one_letter_code
_entity_poly.pdbx_strand_id
1 'polypeptide(L)'
;MTKIIYSLFLSLAMVTTLSCGKSFNPDSDSEKGKIRVRLLTVDPLIPEKYKFEVIELLNIFDLTSLSGKFARFYTKAYKENDELKGIQPRAHFLKTKSGVFIPKDELSTNLASIYYHTQNLALWDQKIGAEKINTLPRKIILNTQINGKGYKDNNALYEGKTDAIIFLKYTDQDLPLALNAGVFAHEYFHSLFYKTIQLKINENPFFKKMDEKILALSKNSRSGVLNISMKPLLASTEFTNKGKSILAKTDLAQLTEDSVYDYFRVLLKGYNEGIADFWGWSYTNDINFISHSIKETPTNRTLELKSQNLERPALHSKSEILSSVFVISADPEVKEVYYNTLSYEIGTRVGLFYKELTNFVATNRKISLDEAKLEVSKSIFQLISGWGNDLANSQISLNYEDLPSPQDVLIKFSKTFMIKNAIECEFILNAIKFTTNNSTTTLNQIANSNTCIQNEIENKYEIKPKEND
;
A
#
# COMPACT_ATOMS: atom_id res chain seq x y z
N MET A 1 -26.28 -36.41 43.67
CA MET A 1 -26.38 -36.34 42.18
C MET A 1 -24.99 -36.22 41.61
N THR A 2 -24.76 -37.00 40.56
CA THR A 2 -23.50 -37.66 40.26
C THR A 2 -22.79 -36.98 39.08
N LYS A 3 -21.47 -36.88 39.22
CA LYS A 3 -20.39 -36.69 38.23
C LYS A 3 -20.72 -36.81 36.72
N ILE A 4 -20.13 -35.89 35.94
CA ILE A 4 -19.63 -36.08 34.55
C ILE A 4 -18.33 -35.23 34.48
N ILE A 5 -17.12 -35.72 34.74
CA ILE A 5 -16.19 -36.56 33.94
C ILE A 5 -16.22 -36.28 32.42
N TYR A 6 -15.34 -35.37 31.99
CA TYR A 6 -14.62 -35.43 30.71
C TYR A 6 -13.14 -35.19 31.06
N SER A 7 -12.32 -36.24 31.19
CA SER A 7 -11.53 -36.89 30.11
C SER A 7 -10.54 -35.89 29.50
N LEU A 8 -9.27 -35.79 29.96
CA LEU A 8 -8.20 -36.80 29.99
C LEU A 8 -7.77 -37.26 28.57
N PHE A 9 -7.20 -36.35 27.77
CA PHE A 9 -6.34 -36.66 26.62
C PHE A 9 -5.47 -35.44 26.25
N LEU A 10 -4.39 -35.18 26.99
CA LEU A 10 -3.29 -34.33 26.50
C LEU A 10 -1.94 -34.65 27.18
N SER A 11 -1.66 -35.95 27.32
CA SER A 11 -0.40 -36.43 27.87
C SER A 11 -0.01 -37.72 27.17
N LEU A 12 0.39 -37.62 25.90
CA LEU A 12 1.09 -38.71 25.22
C LEU A 12 2.01 -38.18 24.11
N ALA A 13 3.30 -38.53 24.27
CA ALA A 13 4.35 -38.57 23.26
C ALA A 13 5.11 -37.28 22.86
N MET A 14 5.73 -36.60 23.83
CA MET A 14 7.09 -36.04 23.65
C MET A 14 8.13 -36.94 24.34
N VAL A 15 8.22 -38.20 23.90
CA VAL A 15 9.41 -39.03 24.12
C VAL A 15 9.97 -39.31 22.73
N THR A 16 10.62 -38.31 22.16
CA THR A 16 11.58 -38.55 21.08
C THR A 16 12.92 -38.83 21.73
N THR A 17 13.46 -39.97 21.36
CA THR A 17 14.72 -40.51 21.80
C THR A 17 15.85 -39.49 21.59
N LEU A 18 16.45 -39.05 22.70
CA LEU A 18 17.75 -38.40 22.74
C LEU A 18 18.83 -39.41 22.31
N SER A 19 18.83 -39.76 21.03
CA SER A 19 20.03 -40.29 20.38
C SER A 19 21.04 -39.15 20.34
N CYS A 20 22.15 -39.30 21.08
CA CYS A 20 23.33 -38.45 20.99
C CYS A 20 23.92 -38.60 19.57
N GLY A 21 23.27 -37.99 18.60
CA GLY A 21 23.73 -37.88 17.23
C GLY A 21 24.90 -36.90 17.18
N LYS A 22 25.99 -37.37 16.58
CA LYS A 22 27.19 -36.62 16.18
C LYS A 22 26.90 -35.15 15.95
N SER A 23 27.71 -34.29 16.60
CA SER A 23 27.78 -32.85 16.39
C SER A 23 27.52 -32.52 14.91
N PHE A 24 26.37 -31.90 14.64
CA PHE A 24 26.08 -31.34 13.33
C PHE A 24 27.13 -30.25 13.10
N ASN A 25 28.09 -30.51 12.22
CA ASN A 25 28.98 -29.45 11.74
C ASN A 25 28.10 -28.34 11.17
N PRO A 26 28.31 -27.07 11.58
CA PRO A 26 27.57 -25.93 11.06
C PRO A 26 28.02 -25.60 9.62
N ASP A 27 27.91 -26.56 8.70
CA ASP A 27 28.20 -26.37 7.27
C ASP A 27 27.18 -25.44 6.58
N SER A 28 26.19 -24.89 7.32
CA SER A 28 25.22 -23.93 6.80
C SER A 28 25.80 -22.56 6.49
N ASP A 29 26.98 -22.23 7.00
CA ASP A 29 27.48 -20.84 7.05
C ASP A 29 28.09 -20.34 5.72
N SER A 30 28.03 -21.12 4.63
CA SER A 30 28.64 -20.75 3.34
C SER A 30 27.77 -20.98 2.10
N GLU A 31 26.50 -21.34 2.27
CA GLU A 31 25.61 -21.66 1.17
C GLU A 31 25.23 -20.42 0.35
N LYS A 32 25.28 -20.55 -0.98
CA LYS A 32 25.05 -19.46 -1.95
C LYS A 32 24.21 -19.93 -3.12
N GLY A 33 23.66 -18.97 -3.85
CA GLY A 33 22.85 -19.21 -5.04
C GLY A 33 21.40 -19.50 -4.69
N LYS A 34 20.92 -20.68 -5.09
CA LYS A 34 19.53 -21.10 -4.93
C LYS A 34 19.42 -22.05 -3.73
N ILE A 35 18.64 -21.69 -2.73
CA ILE A 35 18.44 -22.49 -1.52
C ILE A 35 16.97 -22.77 -1.28
N ARG A 36 16.68 -23.90 -0.63
CA ARG A 36 15.31 -24.30 -0.26
C ARG A 36 15.09 -24.03 1.22
N VAL A 37 14.07 -23.25 1.56
CA VAL A 37 13.78 -22.87 2.95
C VAL A 37 12.34 -23.22 3.30
N ARG A 38 12.10 -23.75 4.49
CA ARG A 38 10.73 -23.96 5.00
C ARG A 38 10.26 -22.71 5.73
N LEU A 39 9.26 -22.02 5.18
CA LEU A 39 8.73 -20.76 5.70
C LEU A 39 7.21 -20.77 5.83
N LEU A 40 6.70 -19.86 6.65
CA LEU A 40 5.28 -19.56 6.74
C LEU A 40 4.87 -18.68 5.54
N THR A 41 3.91 -19.11 4.74
CA THR A 41 3.38 -18.40 3.58
C THR A 41 1.85 -18.30 3.66
N VAL A 42 1.27 -17.31 2.98
CA VAL A 42 -0.18 -17.21 2.83
C VAL A 42 -0.69 -18.41 2.03
N ASP A 43 -1.78 -19.04 2.49
CA ASP A 43 -2.40 -20.14 1.78
C ASP A 43 -3.14 -19.61 0.54
N PRO A 44 -2.74 -19.98 -0.68
CA PRO A 44 -3.40 -19.49 -1.90
C PRO A 44 -4.86 -19.95 -2.01
N LEU A 45 -5.28 -20.98 -1.28
CA LEU A 45 -6.66 -21.47 -1.26
C LEU A 45 -7.52 -20.78 -0.19
N ILE A 46 -6.91 -20.29 0.88
CA ILE A 46 -7.58 -19.63 2.00
C ILE A 46 -6.72 -18.42 2.39
N PRO A 47 -6.89 -17.26 1.73
CA PRO A 47 -5.97 -16.12 1.87
C PRO A 47 -5.77 -15.61 3.31
N GLU A 48 -6.73 -15.86 4.20
CA GLU A 48 -6.66 -15.49 5.62
C GLU A 48 -5.85 -16.47 6.49
N LYS A 49 -5.36 -17.57 5.91
CA LYS A 49 -4.60 -18.61 6.61
C LYS A 49 -3.17 -18.65 6.13
N TYR A 50 -2.29 -19.03 7.06
CA TYR A 50 -0.87 -19.23 6.80
C TYR A 50 -0.51 -20.71 6.97
N LYS A 51 0.39 -21.20 6.13
CA LYS A 51 0.91 -22.58 6.19
C LYS A 51 2.41 -22.62 5.97
N PHE A 52 3.05 -23.67 6.48
CA PHE A 52 4.47 -23.90 6.23
C PHE A 52 4.67 -24.56 4.87
N GLU A 53 5.47 -23.94 4.01
CA GLU A 53 5.83 -24.45 2.69
C GLU A 53 7.35 -24.44 2.49
N VAL A 54 7.84 -25.34 1.64
CA VAL A 54 9.24 -25.33 1.20
C VAL A 54 9.33 -24.46 -0.04
N ILE A 55 9.92 -23.27 0.10
CA ILE A 55 10.08 -22.29 -0.96
C ILE A 55 11.54 -22.17 -1.39
N GLU A 56 11.78 -21.51 -2.52
CA GLU A 56 13.13 -21.28 -3.05
C GLU A 56 13.53 -19.81 -2.89
N LEU A 57 14.62 -19.57 -2.19
CA LEU A 57 15.29 -18.27 -2.17
C LEU A 57 16.38 -18.27 -3.25
N LEU A 58 16.32 -17.31 -4.15
CA LEU A 58 17.17 -17.17 -5.31
C LEU A 58 18.28 -16.14 -5.03
N ASN A 59 19.43 -16.33 -5.66
CA ASN A 59 20.54 -15.38 -5.65
C ASN A 59 21.00 -14.94 -4.25
N ILE A 60 21.04 -15.88 -3.31
CA ILE A 60 21.62 -15.68 -1.99
C ILE A 60 23.14 -15.58 -2.14
N PHE A 61 23.75 -14.53 -1.61
CA PHE A 61 25.21 -14.35 -1.62
C PHE A 61 25.85 -14.84 -0.33
N ASP A 62 25.10 -14.82 0.77
CA ASP A 62 25.51 -15.28 2.08
C ASP A 62 24.26 -15.69 2.89
N LEU A 63 24.13 -16.99 3.19
CA LEU A 63 23.03 -17.51 4.01
C LEU A 63 23.09 -17.03 5.47
N THR A 64 24.29 -16.76 6.01
CA THR A 64 24.43 -16.32 7.40
C THR A 64 23.85 -14.92 7.60
N SER A 65 24.12 -13.95 6.72
CA SER A 65 23.44 -12.64 6.78
C SER A 65 22.10 -12.61 6.05
N LEU A 66 21.78 -13.68 5.33
CA LEU A 66 20.71 -13.78 4.34
C LEU A 66 20.74 -12.64 3.29
N SER A 67 21.92 -12.11 3.02
CA SER A 67 22.10 -11.07 2.00
C SER A 67 22.17 -11.70 0.61
N GLY A 68 21.61 -11.03 -0.38
CA GLY A 68 21.62 -11.50 -1.76
C GLY A 68 21.26 -10.42 -2.76
N LYS A 69 20.82 -10.82 -3.95
CA LYS A 69 20.40 -9.88 -5.00
C LYS A 69 19.23 -9.00 -4.56
N PHE A 70 18.30 -9.54 -3.78
CA PHE A 70 17.01 -8.90 -3.53
C PHE A 70 16.97 -8.07 -2.27
N ALA A 71 17.60 -8.51 -1.18
CA ALA A 71 17.55 -7.81 0.11
C ALA A 71 18.91 -7.80 0.82
N ARG A 72 19.11 -6.77 1.64
CA ARG A 72 20.21 -6.61 2.57
C ARG A 72 19.69 -6.08 3.89
N PHE A 73 20.08 -6.75 4.98
CA PHE A 73 19.51 -6.52 6.30
C PHE A 73 20.43 -5.75 7.23
N TYR A 74 19.81 -4.93 8.08
CA TYR A 74 20.47 -4.12 9.10
C TYR A 74 19.71 -4.22 10.42
N THR A 75 20.46 -4.31 11.51
CA THR A 75 19.98 -4.15 12.88
C THR A 75 20.78 -3.03 13.54
N LYS A 76 20.21 -2.39 14.58
CA LYS A 76 20.82 -1.21 15.23
C LYS A 76 21.27 -0.17 14.20
N ALA A 77 20.40 0.09 13.22
CA ALA A 77 20.75 0.92 12.09
C ALA A 77 20.78 2.40 12.49
N TYR A 78 21.71 3.15 11.92
CA TYR A 78 21.86 4.58 12.11
C TYR A 78 22.28 5.25 10.82
N LYS A 79 22.08 6.56 10.75
CA LYS A 79 22.45 7.39 9.61
C LYS A 79 23.77 8.09 9.89
N GLU A 80 24.74 7.94 8.99
CA GLU A 80 26.04 8.63 9.05
C GLU A 80 26.36 9.17 7.66
N ASN A 81 26.50 10.49 7.51
CA ASN A 81 26.75 11.16 6.22
C ASN A 81 25.76 10.77 5.11
N ASP A 82 24.47 10.76 5.43
CA ASP A 82 23.40 10.29 4.55
C ASP A 82 23.42 8.80 4.15
N GLU A 83 24.40 8.04 4.62
CA GLU A 83 24.45 6.60 4.42
C GLU A 83 23.79 5.85 5.58
N LEU A 84 23.07 4.79 5.23
CA LEU A 84 22.53 3.85 6.21
C LEU A 84 23.62 2.86 6.62
N LYS A 85 23.98 2.89 7.90
CA LYS A 85 24.90 1.93 8.53
C LYS A 85 24.16 1.11 9.58
N GLY A 86 24.73 -0.03 9.95
CA GLY A 86 24.16 -0.93 10.94
C GLY A 86 24.90 -2.27 10.98
N ILE A 87 24.47 -3.13 11.89
CA ILE A 87 25.01 -4.49 12.04
C ILE A 87 24.21 -5.43 11.16
N GLN A 88 24.88 -6.23 10.32
CA GLN A 88 24.22 -7.29 9.58
C GLN A 88 23.77 -8.39 10.58
N PRO A 89 22.48 -8.75 10.62
CA PRO A 89 22.02 -9.82 11.48
C PRO A 89 22.62 -11.16 11.05
N ARG A 90 22.66 -12.13 11.97
CA ARG A 90 23.06 -13.51 11.67
C ARG A 90 21.83 -14.41 11.79
N ALA A 91 21.47 -15.05 10.70
CA ALA A 91 20.46 -16.08 10.63
C ALA A 91 21.05 -17.44 11.01
N HIS A 92 20.20 -18.27 11.60
CA HIS A 92 20.50 -19.59 12.11
C HIS A 92 19.50 -20.58 11.51
N PHE A 93 20.02 -21.60 10.81
CA PHE A 93 19.20 -22.60 10.14
C PHE A 93 19.58 -24.03 10.58
N LEU A 94 18.62 -24.94 10.55
CA LEU A 94 18.86 -26.39 10.52
C LEU A 94 18.74 -26.87 9.08
N LYS A 95 19.71 -27.63 8.60
CA LYS A 95 19.63 -28.29 7.28
C LYS A 95 19.08 -29.70 7.45
N THR A 96 17.96 -30.00 6.80
CA THR A 96 17.42 -31.36 6.76
C THR A 96 18.29 -32.26 5.88
N LYS A 97 18.11 -33.59 5.99
CA LYS A 97 18.75 -34.56 5.08
C LYS A 97 18.41 -34.32 3.60
N SER A 98 17.26 -33.71 3.32
CA SER A 98 16.82 -33.34 1.97
C SER A 98 17.34 -31.98 1.49
N GLY A 99 18.24 -31.34 2.26
CA GLY A 99 18.83 -30.05 1.90
C GLY A 99 17.91 -28.85 2.11
N VAL A 100 16.82 -28.99 2.87
CA VAL A 100 15.92 -27.88 3.21
C VAL A 100 16.42 -27.19 4.48
N PHE A 101 16.54 -25.87 4.43
CA PHE A 101 16.87 -25.05 5.58
C PHE A 101 15.60 -24.68 6.35
N ILE A 102 15.64 -24.86 7.68
CA ILE A 102 14.54 -24.52 8.59
C ILE A 102 15.08 -23.44 9.55
N PRO A 103 14.50 -22.23 9.58
CA PRO A 103 14.88 -21.21 10.56
C PRO A 103 14.83 -21.73 11.99
N LYS A 104 15.85 -21.43 12.80
CA LYS A 104 15.95 -21.87 14.21
C LYS A 104 15.29 -20.93 15.20
N ASP A 105 15.12 -19.67 14.81
CA ASP A 105 14.63 -18.60 15.65
C ASP A 105 13.76 -17.61 14.86
N GLU A 106 13.13 -16.71 15.59
CA GLU A 106 12.25 -15.68 15.04
C GLU A 106 12.97 -14.75 14.06
N LEU A 107 14.18 -14.30 14.41
CA LEU A 107 14.97 -13.42 13.55
C LEU A 107 15.24 -14.08 12.20
N SER A 108 15.70 -15.32 12.19
CA SER A 108 15.97 -16.10 10.98
C SER A 108 14.72 -16.31 10.14
N THR A 109 13.56 -16.49 10.79
CA THR A 109 12.26 -16.60 10.12
C THR A 109 11.89 -15.27 9.46
N ASN A 110 12.00 -14.15 10.18
CA ASN A 110 11.72 -12.80 9.67
C ASN A 110 12.62 -12.45 8.48
N LEU A 111 13.93 -12.72 8.58
CA LEU A 111 14.88 -12.49 7.49
C LEU A 111 14.48 -13.27 6.24
N ALA A 112 14.22 -14.57 6.40
CA ALA A 112 13.88 -15.46 5.29
C ALA A 112 12.56 -15.09 4.61
N SER A 113 11.53 -14.76 5.39
CA SER A 113 10.25 -14.29 4.87
C SER A 113 10.39 -12.98 4.12
N ILE A 114 11.08 -11.99 4.69
CA ILE A 114 11.29 -10.70 4.00
C ILE A 114 12.08 -10.88 2.71
N TYR A 115 13.13 -11.70 2.71
CA TYR A 115 13.89 -11.97 1.49
C TYR A 115 12.99 -12.58 0.40
N TYR A 116 12.18 -13.57 0.77
CA TYR A 116 11.22 -14.20 -0.13
C TYR A 116 10.22 -13.19 -0.71
N HIS A 117 9.63 -12.33 0.13
CA HIS A 117 8.69 -11.31 -0.32
C HIS A 117 9.36 -10.28 -1.24
N THR A 118 10.55 -9.81 -0.87
CA THR A 118 11.34 -8.86 -1.68
C THR A 118 11.67 -9.46 -3.05
N GLN A 119 12.07 -10.73 -3.10
CA GLN A 119 12.31 -11.45 -4.35
C GLN A 119 11.07 -11.48 -5.25
N ASN A 120 9.92 -11.87 -4.70
CA ASN A 120 8.70 -12.01 -5.47
C ASN A 120 8.18 -10.66 -5.98
N LEU A 121 8.26 -9.61 -5.15
CA LEU A 121 7.89 -8.25 -5.54
C LEU A 121 8.85 -7.68 -6.59
N ALA A 122 10.16 -7.93 -6.48
CA ALA A 122 11.12 -7.54 -7.52
C ALA A 122 10.89 -8.26 -8.86
N LEU A 123 10.48 -9.53 -8.83
CA LEU A 123 10.07 -10.26 -10.04
C LEU A 123 8.76 -9.72 -10.60
N TRP A 124 7.87 -9.24 -9.75
CA TRP A 124 6.63 -8.60 -10.18
C TRP A 124 6.89 -7.22 -10.79
N ASP A 125 7.82 -6.43 -10.23
CA ASP A 125 8.29 -5.16 -10.81
C ASP A 125 8.74 -5.36 -12.25
N GLN A 126 9.49 -6.42 -12.56
CA GLN A 126 9.87 -6.77 -13.94
C GLN A 126 8.67 -7.03 -14.85
N LYS A 127 7.63 -7.69 -14.34
CA LYS A 127 6.43 -7.98 -15.13
C LYS A 127 5.62 -6.71 -15.42
N ILE A 128 5.63 -5.72 -14.52
CA ILE A 128 4.91 -4.45 -14.70
C ILE A 128 5.74 -3.35 -15.36
N GLY A 129 7.04 -3.56 -15.57
CA GLY A 129 7.97 -2.58 -16.16
C GLY A 129 8.57 -1.58 -15.16
N ALA A 130 8.60 -1.95 -13.87
CA ALA A 130 9.09 -1.12 -12.76
C ALA A 130 10.49 -1.55 -12.24
N GLU A 131 11.17 -2.49 -12.91
CA GLU A 131 12.40 -3.13 -12.39
C GLU A 131 13.60 -2.20 -12.18
N LYS A 132 13.55 -0.98 -12.74
CA LYS A 132 14.59 0.05 -12.61
C LYS A 132 14.24 1.13 -11.60
N ILE A 133 13.03 1.11 -11.04
CA ILE A 133 12.59 2.11 -10.08
C ILE A 133 13.15 1.77 -8.69
N ASN A 134 12.90 0.55 -8.22
CA ASN A 134 13.40 0.12 -6.94
C ASN A 134 14.86 -0.33 -7.00
N THR A 135 15.66 0.20 -6.07
CA THR A 135 17.09 -0.13 -5.96
C THR A 135 17.22 -1.46 -5.24
N LEU A 136 17.92 -2.41 -5.86
CA LEU A 136 18.21 -3.72 -5.29
C LEU A 136 19.72 -3.85 -4.99
N PRO A 137 20.11 -4.54 -3.90
CA PRO A 137 19.24 -5.15 -2.89
C PRO A 137 18.49 -4.10 -2.05
N ARG A 138 17.22 -4.35 -1.72
CA ARG A 138 16.45 -3.48 -0.81
C ARG A 138 17.12 -3.46 0.55
N LYS A 139 17.26 -2.26 1.14
CA LYS A 139 17.72 -2.11 2.51
C LYS A 139 16.54 -2.38 3.45
N ILE A 140 16.71 -3.35 4.34
CA ILE A 140 15.70 -3.71 5.34
C ILE A 140 16.29 -3.49 6.73
N ILE A 141 15.61 -2.71 7.55
CA ILE A 141 15.97 -2.48 8.95
C ILE A 141 15.02 -3.29 9.84
N LEU A 142 15.58 -4.07 10.76
CA LEU A 142 14.81 -4.94 11.67
C LEU A 142 15.10 -4.60 13.13
N ASN A 143 14.06 -4.70 13.97
CA ASN A 143 14.15 -4.62 15.43
C ASN A 143 14.93 -3.40 15.91
N THR A 144 14.82 -2.29 15.18
CA THR A 144 15.46 -1.04 15.57
C THR A 144 14.52 -0.25 16.46
N GLN A 145 15.07 0.30 17.54
CA GLN A 145 14.37 1.34 18.30
C GLN A 145 14.66 2.66 17.60
N ILE A 146 13.62 3.32 17.11
CA ILE A 146 13.77 4.69 16.62
C ILE A 146 13.75 5.60 17.85
N ASN A 147 14.90 6.20 18.16
CA ASN A 147 15.00 7.23 19.17
C ASN A 147 14.28 8.49 18.66
N GLY A 148 13.00 8.63 18.98
CA GLY A 148 12.18 9.72 18.48
C GLY A 148 10.78 9.77 19.07
N LYS A 149 10.07 10.84 18.70
CA LYS A 149 8.66 11.11 19.01
C LYS A 149 7.78 10.45 17.93
N GLY A 150 7.60 9.13 17.99
CA GLY A 150 6.81 8.37 17.01
C GLY A 150 6.46 6.97 17.53
N TYR A 151 5.89 6.12 16.65
CA TYR A 151 5.68 4.70 16.95
C TYR A 151 7.02 4.07 17.36
N LYS A 152 7.01 3.37 18.51
CA LYS A 152 8.21 2.74 19.08
C LYS A 152 8.28 1.25 18.75
N ASP A 153 7.12 0.65 18.49
CA ASP A 153 6.89 -0.77 18.28
C ASP A 153 5.70 -0.97 17.33
N ASN A 154 5.46 -2.23 16.94
CA ASN A 154 4.28 -2.70 16.20
C ASN A 154 3.95 -1.90 14.93
N ASN A 155 4.98 -1.42 14.23
CA ASN A 155 4.79 -0.71 12.97
C ASN A 155 5.84 -1.10 11.92
N ALA A 156 5.46 -0.93 10.66
CA ALA A 156 6.36 -0.97 9.52
C ALA A 156 6.27 0.37 8.78
N LEU A 157 7.34 0.78 8.14
CA LEU A 157 7.33 1.96 7.28
C LEU A 157 8.40 1.89 6.20
N TYR A 158 8.13 2.47 5.05
CA TYR A 158 9.15 2.89 4.11
C TYR A 158 9.70 4.29 4.45
N GLU A 159 11.03 4.43 4.50
CA GLU A 159 11.72 5.71 4.70
C GLU A 159 12.50 6.07 3.41
N GLY A 160 12.06 7.15 2.75
CA GLY A 160 12.54 7.53 1.42
C GLY A 160 13.98 8.06 1.39
N LYS A 161 14.48 8.69 2.47
CA LYS A 161 15.81 9.33 2.48
C LYS A 161 16.94 8.31 2.47
N THR A 162 16.77 7.20 3.18
CA THR A 162 17.70 6.07 3.27
C THR A 162 17.36 4.97 2.26
N ASP A 163 16.20 5.08 1.62
CA ASP A 163 15.58 4.08 0.74
C ASP A 163 15.50 2.70 1.40
N ALA A 164 14.92 2.67 2.60
CA ALA A 164 14.84 1.48 3.44
C ALA A 164 13.41 1.17 3.89
N ILE A 165 13.08 -0.11 4.01
CA ILE A 165 11.88 -0.58 4.70
C ILE A 165 12.28 -0.91 6.14
N ILE A 166 11.56 -0.34 7.10
CA ILE A 166 11.85 -0.41 8.53
C ILE A 166 10.74 -1.21 9.20
N PHE A 167 11.12 -2.31 9.84
CA PHE A 167 10.27 -3.04 10.76
C PHE A 167 10.67 -2.69 12.18
N LEU A 168 9.78 -2.02 12.91
CA LEU A 168 9.97 -1.75 14.32
C LEU A 168 9.86 -3.05 15.12
N LYS A 169 10.31 -3.01 16.38
CA LYS A 169 10.15 -4.14 17.29
C LYS A 169 8.66 -4.49 17.38
N TYR A 170 8.32 -5.75 17.12
CA TYR A 170 6.98 -6.25 17.30
C TYR A 170 6.83 -6.83 18.72
N THR A 171 5.80 -6.43 19.44
CA THR A 171 5.55 -6.81 20.84
C THR A 171 4.17 -7.44 21.07
N ASP A 172 3.30 -7.41 20.07
CA ASP A 172 1.98 -8.02 20.16
C ASP A 172 2.03 -9.54 19.97
N GLN A 173 0.92 -10.21 20.29
CA GLN A 173 0.81 -11.68 20.20
C GLN A 173 0.34 -12.17 18.82
N ASP A 174 0.00 -11.25 17.92
CA ASP A 174 -0.49 -11.56 16.57
C ASP A 174 0.65 -11.81 15.59
N LEU A 175 0.37 -11.96 14.29
CA LEU A 175 1.39 -12.23 13.29
C LEU A 175 2.40 -11.07 13.22
N PRO A 176 3.70 -11.28 13.45
CA PRO A 176 4.69 -10.22 13.31
C PRO A 176 4.63 -9.56 11.93
N LEU A 177 4.74 -8.23 11.87
CA LEU A 177 4.68 -7.46 10.62
C LEU A 177 5.71 -7.92 9.57
N ALA A 178 6.88 -8.39 10.02
CA ALA A 178 7.91 -8.96 9.16
C ALA A 178 7.51 -10.27 8.46
N LEU A 179 6.51 -10.99 9.00
CA LEU A 179 5.95 -12.21 8.42
C LEU A 179 4.65 -11.95 7.64
N ASN A 180 4.11 -10.73 7.72
CA ASN A 180 2.89 -10.35 7.05
C ASN A 180 3.17 -9.93 5.61
N ALA A 181 2.89 -10.84 4.68
CA ALA A 181 3.13 -10.66 3.26
C ALA A 181 2.44 -9.40 2.68
N GLY A 182 1.21 -9.11 3.13
CA GLY A 182 0.44 -7.97 2.63
C GLY A 182 1.01 -6.64 3.13
N VAL A 183 1.40 -6.57 4.42
CA VAL A 183 2.08 -5.39 4.97
C VAL A 183 3.41 -5.17 4.28
N PHE A 184 4.19 -6.22 4.03
CA PHE A 184 5.45 -6.07 3.30
C PHE A 184 5.23 -5.50 1.89
N ALA A 185 4.24 -6.02 1.15
CA ALA A 185 3.90 -5.51 -0.18
C ALA A 185 3.39 -4.07 -0.17
N HIS A 186 2.62 -3.69 0.85
CA HIS A 186 2.19 -2.32 1.11
C HIS A 186 3.39 -1.37 1.28
N GLU A 187 4.31 -1.69 2.19
CA GLU A 187 5.52 -0.88 2.41
C GLU A 187 6.46 -0.87 1.19
N TYR A 188 6.53 -1.98 0.47
CA TYR A 188 7.28 -2.07 -0.78
C TYR A 188 6.72 -1.09 -1.82
N PHE A 189 5.40 -0.97 -1.95
CA PHE A 189 4.78 -0.04 -2.90
C PHE A 189 5.11 1.42 -2.58
N HIS A 190 5.15 1.81 -1.30
CA HIS A 190 5.52 3.18 -0.93
C HIS A 190 6.87 3.61 -1.53
N SER A 191 7.81 2.67 -1.72
CA SER A 191 9.07 2.96 -2.40
C SER A 191 8.92 3.24 -3.90
N LEU A 192 8.00 2.57 -4.59
CA LEU A 192 7.66 2.89 -5.99
C LEU A 192 7.03 4.28 -6.07
N PHE A 193 6.06 4.57 -5.20
CA PHE A 193 5.38 5.87 -5.18
C PHE A 193 6.36 7.02 -4.88
N TYR A 194 7.22 6.84 -3.88
CA TYR A 194 8.23 7.82 -3.52
C TYR A 194 9.13 8.17 -4.70
N LYS A 195 9.63 7.16 -5.43
CA LYS A 195 10.58 7.37 -6.52
C LYS A 195 9.93 7.84 -7.82
N THR A 196 8.66 7.49 -8.05
CA THR A 196 7.94 7.88 -9.28
C THR A 196 7.25 9.24 -9.16
N ILE A 197 6.78 9.60 -7.97
CA ILE A 197 6.06 10.84 -7.70
C ILE A 197 6.87 11.74 -6.78
N GLN A 198 7.13 11.33 -5.53
CA GLN A 198 7.62 12.27 -4.50
C GLN A 198 8.97 12.91 -4.85
N LEU A 199 9.94 12.12 -5.32
CA LEU A 199 11.24 12.65 -5.75
C LEU A 199 11.11 13.67 -6.89
N LYS A 200 10.22 13.41 -7.86
CA LYS A 200 10.02 14.29 -9.01
C LYS A 200 9.32 15.58 -8.62
N ILE A 201 8.24 15.50 -7.84
CA ILE A 201 7.52 16.71 -7.45
C ILE A 201 8.37 17.60 -6.54
N ASN A 202 9.31 17.04 -5.78
CA ASN A 202 10.25 17.81 -4.96
C ASN A 202 11.24 18.68 -5.78
N GLU A 203 11.32 18.47 -7.09
CA GLU A 203 12.02 19.38 -8.01
C GLU A 203 11.21 20.66 -8.30
N ASN A 204 9.89 20.61 -8.13
CA ASN A 204 9.02 21.76 -8.28
C ASN A 204 9.11 22.69 -7.05
N PRO A 205 9.31 24.00 -7.23
CA PRO A 205 9.45 24.94 -6.13
C PRO A 205 8.28 24.96 -5.13
N PHE A 206 7.06 24.70 -5.59
CA PHE A 206 5.86 24.64 -4.73
C PHE A 206 5.99 23.47 -3.74
N PHE A 207 6.13 22.24 -4.23
CA PHE A 207 6.22 21.05 -3.36
C PHE A 207 7.49 21.02 -2.50
N LYS A 208 8.59 21.60 -2.98
CA LYS A 208 9.80 21.74 -2.16
C LYS A 208 9.55 22.56 -0.88
N LYS A 209 8.84 23.69 -0.99
CA LYS A 209 8.45 24.50 0.17
C LYS A 209 7.50 23.73 1.10
N MET A 210 6.59 22.93 0.54
CA MET A 210 5.69 22.07 1.32
C MET A 210 6.47 21.10 2.21
N ASP A 211 7.46 20.40 1.65
CA ASP A 211 8.29 19.44 2.39
C ASP A 211 9.12 20.12 3.50
N GLU A 212 9.68 21.30 3.21
CA GLU A 212 10.40 22.11 4.20
C GLU A 212 9.50 22.53 5.37
N LYS A 213 8.26 22.92 5.07
CA LYS A 213 7.25 23.30 6.08
C LYS A 213 6.83 22.11 6.93
N ILE A 214 6.59 20.95 6.34
CA ILE A 214 6.27 19.71 7.08
C ILE A 214 7.43 19.34 8.01
N LEU A 215 8.67 19.46 7.53
CA LEU A 215 9.85 19.21 8.35
C LEU A 215 9.97 20.21 9.53
N ALA A 216 9.62 21.48 9.32
CA ALA A 216 9.59 22.48 10.39
C ALA A 216 8.50 22.19 11.44
N LEU A 217 7.30 21.81 10.99
CA LEU A 217 6.17 21.47 11.88
C LEU A 217 6.46 20.20 12.70
N SER A 218 7.04 19.16 12.09
CA SER A 218 7.39 17.92 12.79
C SER A 218 8.42 18.13 13.91
N LYS A 219 9.37 19.07 13.74
CA LYS A 219 10.35 19.45 14.77
C LYS A 219 9.69 20.15 15.97
N ASN A 220 8.63 20.92 15.72
CA ASN A 220 7.97 21.75 16.72
C ASN A 220 6.82 21.04 17.44
N SER A 221 6.28 19.95 16.88
CA SER A 221 5.23 19.17 17.53
C SER A 221 5.76 18.48 18.80
N ARG A 222 5.25 18.88 19.97
CA ARG A 222 5.39 18.14 21.22
C ARG A 222 4.37 17.01 21.21
N SER A 223 4.79 15.86 20.68
CA SER A 223 4.05 14.60 20.62
C SER A 223 3.32 14.26 21.93
N GLY A 224 2.02 14.51 21.96
CA GLY A 224 1.09 13.77 22.79
C GLY A 224 0.79 12.44 22.12
N VAL A 225 0.82 11.36 22.89
CA VAL A 225 0.26 10.06 22.51
C VAL A 225 -1.11 10.31 21.88
N LEU A 226 -1.30 9.79 20.66
CA LEU A 226 -2.58 9.84 19.93
C LEU A 226 -3.67 9.29 20.85
N ASN A 227 -4.48 10.18 21.42
CA ASN A 227 -5.64 9.77 22.17
C ASN A 227 -6.68 9.34 21.13
N ILE A 228 -6.86 8.02 20.98
CA ILE A 228 -7.78 7.38 20.03
C ILE A 228 -9.23 7.90 20.21
N SER A 229 -9.52 8.57 21.33
CA SER A 229 -10.75 9.30 21.61
C SER A 229 -11.10 10.45 20.64
N MET A 230 -10.21 10.85 19.71
CA MET A 230 -10.52 11.87 18.70
C MET A 230 -11.17 11.34 17.41
N LYS A 231 -11.21 10.01 17.20
CA LYS A 231 -11.94 9.37 16.08
C LYS A 231 -13.42 9.80 15.91
N PRO A 232 -14.20 10.10 16.97
CA PRO A 232 -15.60 10.50 16.80
C PRO A 232 -15.78 11.81 16.04
N LEU A 233 -14.77 12.70 16.04
CA LEU A 233 -14.95 14.04 15.46
C LEU A 233 -14.98 14.02 13.92
N LEU A 234 -14.19 13.17 13.27
CA LEU A 234 -14.10 13.10 11.80
C LEU A 234 -15.34 12.49 11.14
N ALA A 235 -15.97 11.51 11.80
CA ALA A 235 -17.22 10.92 11.35
C ALA A 235 -18.44 11.73 11.80
N SER A 236 -18.24 12.82 12.56
CA SER A 236 -19.35 13.64 12.99
C SER A 236 -19.90 14.45 11.82
N THR A 237 -21.22 14.42 11.67
CA THR A 237 -21.95 15.32 10.77
C THR A 237 -21.58 16.78 11.02
N GLU A 238 -21.18 17.13 12.25
CA GLU A 238 -20.70 18.46 12.65
C GLU A 238 -19.40 18.86 11.92
N PHE A 239 -18.39 17.98 11.86
CA PHE A 239 -17.13 18.28 11.15
C PHE A 239 -17.38 18.51 9.66
N THR A 240 -18.15 17.63 9.02
CA THR A 240 -18.54 17.78 7.61
C THR A 240 -19.32 19.08 7.38
N ASN A 241 -20.28 19.41 8.25
CA ASN A 241 -21.07 20.64 8.13
C ASN A 241 -20.24 21.89 8.36
N LYS A 242 -19.30 21.87 9.31
CA LYS A 242 -18.34 22.95 9.55
C LYS A 242 -17.48 23.18 8.31
N GLY A 243 -16.94 22.12 7.70
CA GLY A 243 -16.15 22.21 6.47
C GLY A 243 -16.94 22.78 5.31
N LYS A 244 -18.17 22.30 5.10
CA LYS A 244 -19.09 22.85 4.07
C LYS A 244 -19.43 24.31 4.33
N SER A 245 -19.62 24.71 5.59
CA SER A 245 -19.91 26.11 5.95
C SER A 245 -18.72 27.03 5.69
N ILE A 246 -17.50 26.59 5.98
CA ILE A 246 -16.28 27.35 5.67
C ILE A 246 -16.08 27.43 4.16
N LEU A 247 -16.21 26.31 3.45
CA LEU A 247 -16.10 26.24 1.99
C LEU A 247 -17.06 27.22 1.31
N ALA A 248 -18.33 27.28 1.74
CA ALA A 248 -19.34 28.18 1.19
C ALA A 248 -19.05 29.68 1.40
N LYS A 249 -18.18 30.02 2.36
CA LYS A 249 -17.77 31.40 2.66
C LYS A 249 -16.40 31.76 2.08
N THR A 250 -15.69 30.79 1.50
CA THR A 250 -14.33 30.99 0.99
C THR A 250 -14.38 31.43 -0.46
N ASP A 251 -13.58 32.42 -0.83
CA ASP A 251 -13.38 32.78 -2.24
C ASP A 251 -12.58 31.67 -2.94
N LEU A 252 -13.28 30.85 -3.73
CA LEU A 252 -12.70 29.71 -4.44
C LEU A 252 -11.82 30.14 -5.63
N ALA A 253 -11.90 31.40 -6.06
CA ALA A 253 -11.02 31.92 -7.11
C ALA A 253 -9.60 32.17 -6.60
N GLN A 254 -9.41 32.31 -5.27
CA GLN A 254 -8.12 32.64 -4.66
C GLN A 254 -7.92 31.88 -3.35
N LEU A 255 -7.56 30.60 -3.44
CA LEU A 255 -7.15 29.80 -2.30
C LEU A 255 -5.80 30.29 -1.76
N THR A 256 -5.60 30.10 -0.46
CA THR A 256 -4.27 30.34 0.13
C THR A 256 -3.30 29.23 -0.28
N GLU A 257 -2.00 29.56 -0.37
CA GLU A 257 -0.94 28.60 -0.65
C GLU A 257 -0.98 27.42 0.34
N ASP A 258 -1.29 27.70 1.62
CA ASP A 258 -1.43 26.70 2.68
C ASP A 258 -2.57 25.72 2.45
N SER A 259 -3.74 26.21 2.03
CA SER A 259 -4.87 25.34 1.71
C SER A 259 -4.56 24.43 0.52
N VAL A 260 -3.85 24.95 -0.49
CA VAL A 260 -3.43 24.16 -1.65
C VAL A 260 -2.36 23.13 -1.25
N TYR A 261 -1.41 23.47 -0.38
CA TYR A 261 -0.45 22.52 0.19
C TYR A 261 -1.14 21.39 0.92
N ASP A 262 -2.05 21.74 1.82
CA ASP A 262 -2.79 20.79 2.63
C ASP A 262 -3.67 19.88 1.75
N TYR A 263 -4.24 20.42 0.67
CA TYR A 263 -4.97 19.66 -0.36
C TYR A 263 -4.11 18.61 -1.06
N PHE A 264 -2.97 19.02 -1.63
CA PHE A 264 -2.07 18.09 -2.31
C PHE A 264 -1.49 17.05 -1.35
N ARG A 265 -1.18 17.44 -0.12
CA ARG A 265 -0.70 16.53 0.92
C ARG A 265 -1.69 15.41 1.18
N VAL A 266 -2.96 15.75 1.38
CA VAL A 266 -4.04 14.77 1.60
C VAL A 266 -4.25 13.90 0.38
N LEU A 267 -4.34 14.50 -0.81
CA LEU A 267 -4.60 13.77 -2.05
C LEU A 267 -3.47 12.78 -2.36
N LEU A 268 -2.22 13.24 -2.38
CA LEU A 268 -1.06 12.41 -2.69
C LEU A 268 -0.88 11.31 -1.65
N LYS A 269 -1.02 11.63 -0.36
CA LYS A 269 -0.95 10.61 0.69
C LYS A 269 -2.08 9.59 0.54
N GLY A 270 -3.32 10.03 0.30
CA GLY A 270 -4.44 9.12 0.11
C GLY A 270 -4.22 8.15 -1.05
N TYR A 271 -3.77 8.64 -2.20
CA TYR A 271 -3.43 7.76 -3.33
C TYR A 271 -2.26 6.82 -3.02
N ASN A 272 -1.22 7.30 -2.32
CA ASN A 272 -0.11 6.46 -1.90
C ASN A 272 -0.56 5.30 -0.99
N GLU A 273 -1.33 5.60 0.07
CA GLU A 273 -1.87 4.61 1.00
C GLU A 273 -2.84 3.64 0.31
N GLY A 274 -3.74 4.16 -0.53
CA GLY A 274 -4.75 3.34 -1.21
C GLY A 274 -4.19 2.38 -2.24
N ILE A 275 -3.22 2.83 -3.03
CA ILE A 275 -2.54 1.94 -3.98
C ILE A 275 -1.64 0.95 -3.23
N ALA A 276 -1.02 1.35 -2.12
CA ALA A 276 -0.27 0.44 -1.26
C ALA A 276 -1.17 -0.67 -0.68
N ASP A 277 -2.39 -0.34 -0.24
CA ASP A 277 -3.39 -1.31 0.21
C ASP A 277 -3.80 -2.26 -0.93
N PHE A 278 -4.00 -1.73 -2.15
CA PHE A 278 -4.20 -2.56 -3.33
C PHE A 278 -3.02 -3.50 -3.60
N TRP A 279 -1.78 -3.03 -3.45
CA TRP A 279 -0.57 -3.84 -3.59
C TRP A 279 -0.51 -4.99 -2.56
N GLY A 280 -0.85 -4.68 -1.31
CA GLY A 280 -0.98 -5.66 -0.23
C GLY A 280 -1.97 -6.76 -0.58
N TRP A 281 -3.20 -6.40 -0.93
CA TRP A 281 -4.24 -7.35 -1.33
C TRP A 281 -3.90 -8.11 -2.61
N SER A 282 -3.40 -7.45 -3.64
CA SER A 282 -3.10 -8.11 -4.91
C SER A 282 -1.96 -9.11 -4.76
N TYR A 283 -1.03 -8.88 -3.83
CA TYR A 283 0.02 -9.84 -3.49
C TYR A 283 -0.50 -11.07 -2.72
N THR A 284 -1.47 -10.91 -1.80
CA THR A 284 -1.88 -11.98 -0.87
C THR A 284 -3.26 -12.60 -1.15
N ASN A 285 -4.10 -11.93 -1.94
CA ASN A 285 -5.56 -12.13 -2.04
C ASN A 285 -6.34 -11.88 -0.74
N ASP A 286 -5.71 -11.33 0.29
CA ASP A 286 -6.31 -11.14 1.60
C ASP A 286 -6.79 -9.69 1.76
N ILE A 287 -8.11 -9.51 1.94
CA ILE A 287 -8.75 -8.20 2.07
C ILE A 287 -8.52 -7.55 3.44
N ASN A 288 -8.02 -8.33 4.41
CA ASN A 288 -7.87 -7.99 5.81
C ASN A 288 -6.42 -8.13 6.28
N PHE A 289 -5.45 -8.16 5.36
CA PHE A 289 -4.06 -8.49 5.66
C PHE A 289 -3.46 -7.68 6.82
N ILE A 290 -3.81 -6.40 6.96
CA ILE A 290 -3.34 -5.55 8.07
C ILE A 290 -3.82 -6.08 9.42
N SER A 291 -5.07 -6.56 9.50
CA SER A 291 -5.67 -7.02 10.76
C SER A 291 -4.97 -8.23 11.38
N HIS A 292 -4.21 -9.00 10.57
CA HIS A 292 -3.42 -10.13 11.06
C HIS A 292 -2.25 -9.71 11.95
N SER A 293 -1.80 -8.46 11.87
CA SER A 293 -0.69 -7.92 12.66
C SER A 293 -1.09 -6.74 13.55
N ILE A 294 -2.18 -6.04 13.25
CA ILE A 294 -2.60 -4.85 14.00
C ILE A 294 -4.10 -4.96 14.27
N LYS A 295 -4.47 -5.43 15.47
CA LYS A 295 -5.89 -5.60 15.87
C LYS A 295 -6.67 -4.29 16.01
N GLU A 296 -6.00 -3.22 16.43
CA GLU A 296 -6.63 -1.92 16.68
C GLU A 296 -6.80 -1.08 15.41
N THR A 297 -6.44 -1.63 14.25
CA THR A 297 -6.64 -0.92 12.98
C THR A 297 -8.13 -0.64 12.82
N PRO A 298 -8.53 0.62 12.61
CA PRO A 298 -9.93 0.90 12.33
C PRO A 298 -10.40 0.01 11.18
N THR A 299 -11.60 -0.56 11.34
CA THR A 299 -12.33 -1.38 10.35
C THR A 299 -12.47 -0.72 8.98
N ASN A 300 -12.09 0.56 8.86
CA ASN A 300 -12.13 1.35 7.66
C ASN A 300 -10.93 1.13 6.70
N ARG A 301 -9.98 0.22 6.98
CA ARG A 301 -8.90 -0.15 6.04
C ARG A 301 -9.10 -1.51 5.35
N THR A 302 -10.23 -2.18 5.58
CA THR A 302 -10.60 -3.38 4.83
C THR A 302 -11.02 -3.02 3.41
N LEU A 303 -10.53 -3.76 2.42
CA LEU A 303 -10.90 -3.58 1.02
C LEU A 303 -12.21 -4.31 0.66
N GLU A 304 -13.27 -4.02 1.42
CA GLU A 304 -14.61 -4.59 1.22
C GLU A 304 -15.68 -3.48 1.20
N LEU A 305 -16.48 -3.44 0.14
CA LEU A 305 -17.55 -2.46 -0.05
C LEU A 305 -18.51 -2.38 1.15
N LYS A 306 -18.98 -3.54 1.64
CA LYS A 306 -19.91 -3.62 2.77
C LYS A 306 -19.31 -3.06 4.05
N SER A 307 -18.02 -3.31 4.31
CA SER A 307 -17.31 -2.77 5.48
C SER A 307 -17.26 -1.23 5.47
N GLN A 308 -17.32 -0.62 4.27
CA GLN A 308 -17.32 0.82 4.08
C GLN A 308 -18.74 1.43 3.98
N ASN A 309 -19.79 0.63 4.13
CA ASN A 309 -21.18 1.03 3.85
C ASN A 309 -21.36 1.59 2.43
N LEU A 310 -20.62 1.04 1.45
CA LEU A 310 -20.70 1.43 0.06
C LEU A 310 -21.34 0.32 -0.76
N GLU A 311 -22.23 0.67 -1.68
CA GLU A 311 -22.73 -0.27 -2.68
C GLU A 311 -21.78 -0.40 -3.87
N ARG A 312 -20.97 0.63 -4.12
CA ARG A 312 -20.07 0.76 -5.27
C ARG A 312 -18.81 1.53 -4.86
N PRO A 313 -17.66 1.29 -5.52
CA PRO A 313 -16.46 2.06 -5.26
C PRO A 313 -16.70 3.52 -5.68
N ALA A 314 -16.82 4.41 -4.70
CA ALA A 314 -16.97 5.85 -4.90
C ALA A 314 -15.77 6.56 -4.28
N LEU A 315 -15.12 7.44 -5.04
CA LEU A 315 -14.06 8.31 -4.52
C LEU A 315 -14.65 9.59 -3.93
N HIS A 316 -13.88 10.29 -3.10
CA HIS A 316 -14.24 11.65 -2.67
C HIS A 316 -14.24 12.62 -3.85
N SER A 317 -15.11 13.61 -3.80
CA SER A 317 -15.11 14.76 -4.68
C SER A 317 -14.04 15.78 -4.29
N LYS A 318 -13.66 16.65 -5.24
CA LYS A 318 -12.79 17.80 -5.00
C LYS A 318 -13.28 18.65 -3.81
N SER A 319 -14.58 18.94 -3.77
CA SER A 319 -15.22 19.74 -2.72
C SER A 319 -15.18 19.05 -1.35
N GLU A 320 -15.34 17.72 -1.28
CA GLU A 320 -15.27 16.99 -0.01
C GLU A 320 -13.86 17.05 0.59
N ILE A 321 -12.83 16.84 -0.24
CA ILE A 321 -11.44 16.96 0.18
C ILE A 321 -11.15 18.39 0.66
N LEU A 322 -11.51 19.40 -0.13
CA LEU A 322 -11.23 20.79 0.21
C LEU A 322 -12.01 21.25 1.46
N SER A 323 -13.27 20.85 1.60
CA SER A 323 -14.07 21.15 2.79
C SER A 323 -13.41 20.60 4.06
N SER A 324 -12.84 19.40 3.98
CA SER A 324 -12.10 18.79 5.08
C SER A 324 -10.80 19.53 5.35
N VAL A 325 -10.02 19.86 4.30
CA VAL A 325 -8.80 20.66 4.42
C VAL A 325 -9.05 21.97 5.16
N PHE A 326 -10.14 22.69 4.86
CA PHE A 326 -10.44 23.94 5.56
C PHE A 326 -10.73 23.76 7.05
N VAL A 327 -11.37 22.66 7.46
CA VAL A 327 -11.54 22.37 8.90
C VAL A 327 -10.19 22.07 9.53
N ILE A 328 -9.34 21.32 8.82
CA ILE A 328 -8.01 20.93 9.31
C ILE A 328 -7.10 22.15 9.49
N SER A 329 -7.10 23.08 8.53
CA SER A 329 -6.30 24.31 8.61
C SER A 329 -6.78 25.26 9.72
N ALA A 330 -8.02 25.13 10.19
CA ALA A 330 -8.56 25.95 11.28
C ALA A 330 -8.13 25.50 12.69
N ASP A 331 -7.52 24.32 12.84
CA ASP A 331 -7.06 23.79 14.13
C ASP A 331 -5.67 23.12 14.04
N PRO A 332 -4.59 23.90 14.25
CA PRO A 332 -3.21 23.42 14.11
C PRO A 332 -2.85 22.25 15.05
N GLU A 333 -3.49 22.11 16.20
CA GLU A 333 -3.10 21.12 17.23
C GLU A 333 -3.47 19.69 16.81
N VAL A 334 -4.56 19.56 16.04
CA VAL A 334 -5.12 18.29 15.56
C VAL A 334 -4.88 18.08 14.06
N LYS A 335 -4.23 19.05 13.41
CA LYS A 335 -3.97 19.12 11.97
C LYS A 335 -3.45 17.79 11.39
N GLU A 336 -2.42 17.24 12.02
CA GLU A 336 -1.75 16.00 11.60
C GLU A 336 -2.63 14.75 11.73
N VAL A 337 -3.42 14.67 12.79
CA VAL A 337 -4.33 13.54 13.04
C VAL A 337 -5.39 13.48 11.95
N TYR A 338 -5.94 14.65 11.62
CA TYR A 338 -6.96 14.75 10.58
C TYR A 338 -6.41 14.48 9.19
N TYR A 339 -5.20 14.96 8.86
CA TYR A 339 -4.57 14.59 7.59
C TYR A 339 -4.40 13.11 7.43
N ASN A 340 -3.89 12.44 8.46
CA ASN A 340 -3.71 11.01 8.39
C ASN A 340 -5.04 10.30 8.19
N THR A 341 -6.08 10.68 8.96
CA THR A 341 -7.37 10.01 8.87
C THR A 341 -8.06 10.23 7.52
N LEU A 342 -8.10 11.47 7.04
CA LEU A 342 -8.68 11.79 5.73
C LEU A 342 -7.91 11.11 4.60
N SER A 343 -6.57 11.09 4.68
CA SER A 343 -5.75 10.38 3.69
C SER A 343 -6.04 8.89 3.70
N TYR A 344 -6.19 8.26 4.87
CA TYR A 344 -6.58 6.84 4.94
C TYR A 344 -7.98 6.61 4.37
N GLU A 345 -8.94 7.49 4.62
CA GLU A 345 -10.29 7.35 4.06
C GLU A 345 -10.29 7.43 2.52
N ILE A 346 -9.56 8.39 1.96
CA ILE A 346 -9.35 8.50 0.51
C ILE A 346 -8.64 7.24 0.01
N GLY A 347 -7.58 6.82 0.71
CA GLY A 347 -6.78 5.65 0.35
C GLY A 347 -7.61 4.37 0.30
N THR A 348 -8.41 4.07 1.31
CA THR A 348 -9.29 2.91 1.31
C THR A 348 -10.19 2.90 0.08
N ARG A 349 -10.80 4.03 -0.30
CA ARG A 349 -11.67 4.12 -1.49
C ARG A 349 -10.88 3.91 -2.79
N VAL A 350 -9.67 4.45 -2.88
CA VAL A 350 -8.76 4.23 -4.02
C VAL A 350 -8.37 2.75 -4.15
N GLY A 351 -7.92 2.13 -3.05
CA GLY A 351 -7.56 0.71 -3.03
C GLY A 351 -8.75 -0.20 -3.38
N LEU A 352 -9.93 0.12 -2.84
CA LEU A 352 -11.17 -0.58 -3.13
C LEU A 352 -11.56 -0.48 -4.60
N PHE A 353 -11.45 0.71 -5.20
CA PHE A 353 -11.70 0.89 -6.63
C PHE A 353 -10.82 -0.04 -7.48
N TYR A 354 -9.51 -0.07 -7.24
CA TYR A 354 -8.60 -0.91 -8.03
C TYR A 354 -8.81 -2.40 -7.81
N LYS A 355 -9.15 -2.82 -6.59
CA LYS A 355 -9.56 -4.20 -6.31
C LYS A 355 -10.83 -4.58 -7.08
N GLU A 356 -11.88 -3.76 -7.00
CA GLU A 356 -13.14 -4.04 -7.68
C GLU A 356 -12.98 -4.03 -9.19
N LEU A 357 -12.18 -3.11 -9.74
CA LEU A 357 -11.80 -3.14 -11.16
C LEU A 357 -11.09 -4.45 -11.52
N THR A 358 -10.16 -4.92 -10.70
CA THR A 358 -9.42 -6.16 -10.94
C THR A 358 -10.36 -7.37 -10.99
N ASN A 359 -11.27 -7.49 -10.02
CA ASN A 359 -12.28 -8.57 -9.99
C ASN A 359 -13.22 -8.48 -11.20
N PHE A 360 -13.65 -7.27 -11.54
CA PHE A 360 -14.50 -6.99 -12.69
C PHE A 360 -13.82 -7.43 -14.00
N VAL A 361 -12.53 -7.10 -14.18
CA VAL A 361 -11.73 -7.47 -15.34
C VAL A 361 -11.56 -8.99 -15.43
N ALA A 362 -11.20 -9.65 -14.33
CA ALA A 362 -11.06 -11.11 -14.29
C ALA A 362 -12.36 -11.80 -14.74
N THR A 363 -13.50 -11.34 -14.23
CA THR A 363 -14.83 -11.90 -14.53
C THR A 363 -15.25 -11.64 -15.97
N ASN A 364 -15.23 -10.37 -16.41
CA ASN A 364 -15.78 -10.00 -17.72
C ASN A 364 -14.88 -10.44 -18.89
N ARG A 365 -13.55 -10.42 -18.70
CA ARG A 365 -12.62 -10.93 -19.72
C ARG A 365 -12.43 -12.44 -19.67
N LYS A 366 -12.94 -13.12 -18.64
CA LYS A 366 -12.73 -14.56 -18.39
C LYS A 366 -11.24 -14.93 -18.30
N ILE A 367 -10.45 -14.06 -17.67
CA ILE A 367 -9.03 -14.29 -17.41
C ILE A 367 -8.80 -14.65 -15.94
N SER A 368 -7.64 -15.20 -15.62
CA SER A 368 -7.30 -15.50 -14.22
C SER A 368 -7.21 -14.21 -13.39
N LEU A 369 -7.47 -14.30 -12.08
CA LEU A 369 -7.34 -13.17 -11.18
C LEU A 369 -5.91 -12.60 -11.18
N ASP A 370 -4.88 -13.46 -11.27
CA ASP A 370 -3.48 -13.04 -11.32
C ASP A 370 -3.13 -12.28 -12.60
N GLU A 371 -3.72 -12.67 -13.73
CA GLU A 371 -3.59 -11.93 -14.99
C GLU A 371 -4.25 -10.55 -14.90
N ALA A 372 -5.48 -10.48 -14.36
CA ALA A 372 -6.17 -9.22 -14.14
C ALA A 372 -5.40 -8.28 -13.20
N LYS A 373 -4.86 -8.80 -12.08
CA LYS A 373 -4.00 -8.03 -11.17
C LYS A 373 -2.79 -7.46 -11.88
N LEU A 374 -2.15 -8.27 -12.74
CA LEU A 374 -0.99 -7.83 -13.50
C LEU A 374 -1.33 -6.69 -14.48
N GLU A 375 -2.46 -6.80 -15.19
CA GLU A 375 -2.93 -5.74 -16.11
C GLU A 375 -3.27 -4.43 -15.38
N VAL A 376 -4.00 -4.52 -14.26
CA VAL A 376 -4.36 -3.34 -13.46
C VAL A 376 -3.10 -2.72 -12.85
N SER A 377 -2.17 -3.52 -12.31
CA SER A 377 -0.92 -3.02 -11.71
C SER A 377 -0.02 -2.34 -12.74
N LYS A 378 0.07 -2.86 -13.97
CA LYS A 378 0.75 -2.19 -15.10
C LYS A 378 0.17 -0.81 -15.36
N SER A 379 -1.15 -0.71 -15.42
CA SER A 379 -1.85 0.55 -15.69
C SER A 379 -1.66 1.54 -14.54
N ILE A 380 -1.73 1.09 -13.29
CA ILE A 380 -1.43 1.91 -12.11
C ILE A 380 0.02 2.42 -12.16
N PHE A 381 0.98 1.56 -12.51
CA PHE A 381 2.39 1.97 -12.59
C PHE A 381 2.62 3.03 -13.68
N GLN A 382 1.97 2.89 -14.84
CA GLN A 382 1.98 3.91 -15.89
C GLN A 382 1.35 5.23 -15.43
N LEU A 383 0.20 5.15 -14.73
CA LEU A 383 -0.46 6.31 -14.14
C LEU A 383 0.48 7.06 -13.19
N ILE A 384 1.06 6.41 -12.18
CA ILE A 384 1.89 7.11 -11.18
C ILE A 384 3.18 7.67 -11.80
N SER A 385 3.74 6.97 -12.78
CA SER A 385 4.93 7.42 -13.52
C SER A 385 4.66 8.69 -14.33
N GLY A 386 3.51 8.74 -15.02
CA GLY A 386 3.06 9.92 -15.76
C GLY A 386 2.64 11.06 -14.83
N TRP A 387 1.92 10.76 -13.76
CA TRP A 387 1.42 11.76 -12.81
C TRP A 387 2.54 12.50 -12.10
N GLY A 388 3.62 11.82 -11.70
CA GLY A 388 4.80 12.46 -11.14
C GLY A 388 5.45 13.45 -12.11
N ASN A 389 5.53 13.12 -13.41
CA ASN A 389 6.03 14.04 -14.44
C ASN A 389 5.11 15.25 -14.63
N ASP A 390 3.80 15.02 -14.66
CA ASP A 390 2.82 16.09 -14.84
C ASP A 390 2.90 17.11 -13.69
N LEU A 391 3.00 16.62 -12.45
CA LEU A 391 3.09 17.48 -11.26
C LEU A 391 4.43 18.20 -11.14
N ALA A 392 5.53 17.56 -11.54
CA ALA A 392 6.84 18.21 -11.52
C ALA A 392 6.87 19.43 -12.47
N ASN A 393 6.21 19.31 -13.62
CA ASN A 393 6.21 20.33 -14.68
C ASN A 393 5.00 21.28 -14.65
N SER A 394 4.04 21.08 -13.74
CA SER A 394 2.84 21.91 -13.70
C SER A 394 3.08 23.25 -13.01
N GLN A 395 2.37 24.26 -13.50
CA GLN A 395 2.13 25.48 -12.74
C GLN A 395 0.99 25.19 -11.76
N ILE A 396 1.29 25.24 -10.46
CA ILE A 396 0.29 24.99 -9.42
C ILE A 396 -0.58 26.23 -9.28
N SER A 397 -1.84 26.12 -9.71
CA SER A 397 -2.83 27.17 -9.55
C SER A 397 -3.34 27.24 -8.11
N LEU A 398 -3.66 28.46 -7.68
CA LEU A 398 -4.35 28.72 -6.41
C LEU A 398 -5.87 28.82 -6.61
N ASN A 399 -6.38 28.52 -7.79
CA ASN A 399 -7.80 28.47 -8.07
C ASN A 399 -8.34 27.06 -7.81
N TYR A 400 -9.48 26.97 -7.12
CA TYR A 400 -10.19 25.70 -6.87
C TYR A 400 -10.47 24.89 -8.15
N GLU A 401 -10.88 25.56 -9.22
CA GLU A 401 -11.24 24.88 -10.47
C GLU A 401 -10.06 24.14 -11.10
N ASP A 402 -8.84 24.62 -10.87
CA ASP A 402 -7.61 24.06 -11.43
C ASP A 402 -6.98 22.97 -10.55
N LEU A 403 -7.44 22.77 -9.31
CA LEU A 403 -6.94 21.71 -8.45
C LEU A 403 -7.32 20.33 -9.02
N PRO A 404 -6.42 19.32 -9.02
CA PRO A 404 -6.76 18.00 -9.52
C PRO A 404 -7.70 17.29 -8.54
N SER A 405 -8.84 16.83 -9.03
CA SER A 405 -9.77 16.00 -8.27
C SER A 405 -9.41 14.52 -8.35
N PRO A 406 -9.90 13.65 -7.44
CA PRO A 406 -9.77 12.20 -7.59
C PRO A 406 -10.33 11.68 -8.93
N GLN A 407 -11.35 12.36 -9.48
CA GLN A 407 -11.89 12.08 -10.81
C GLN A 407 -10.86 12.33 -11.91
N ASP A 408 -10.12 13.44 -11.84
CA ASP A 408 -9.09 13.77 -12.83
C ASP A 408 -8.00 12.69 -12.83
N VAL A 409 -7.65 12.15 -11.66
CA VAL A 409 -6.72 11.04 -11.54
C VAL A 409 -7.30 9.75 -12.13
N LEU A 410 -8.59 9.46 -11.93
CA LEU A 410 -9.25 8.32 -12.60
C LEU A 410 -9.35 8.48 -14.12
N ILE A 411 -9.56 9.69 -14.62
CA ILE A 411 -9.55 9.99 -16.06
C ILE A 411 -8.13 9.80 -16.62
N LYS A 412 -7.09 10.15 -15.86
CA LYS A 412 -5.71 9.82 -16.25
C LYS A 412 -5.48 8.31 -16.24
N PHE A 413 -6.00 7.61 -15.24
CA PHE A 413 -5.91 6.15 -15.16
C PHE A 413 -6.57 5.47 -16.36
N SER A 414 -7.77 5.90 -16.75
CA SER A 414 -8.51 5.29 -17.87
C SER A 414 -7.77 5.42 -19.20
N LYS A 415 -6.90 6.42 -19.36
CA LYS A 415 -6.01 6.57 -20.53
C LYS A 415 -4.86 5.57 -20.55
N THR A 416 -4.45 5.08 -19.36
CA THR A 416 -3.39 4.06 -19.21
C THR A 416 -3.96 2.64 -19.19
N PHE A 417 -5.23 2.49 -18.81
CA PHE A 417 -5.90 1.21 -18.72
C PHE A 417 -6.52 0.82 -20.08
N MET A 418 -6.14 -0.34 -20.58
CA MET A 418 -6.65 -0.84 -21.86
C MET A 418 -8.09 -1.34 -21.72
N ILE A 419 -9.07 -0.49 -22.05
CA ILE A 419 -10.50 -0.84 -22.05
C ILE A 419 -10.81 -1.73 -23.27
N LYS A 420 -11.41 -2.90 -23.05
CA LYS A 420 -11.65 -3.92 -24.10
C LYS A 420 -13.07 -3.95 -24.63
N ASN A 421 -14.04 -3.46 -23.87
CA ASN A 421 -15.46 -3.53 -24.20
C ASN A 421 -16.26 -2.42 -23.52
N ALA A 422 -17.49 -2.22 -23.98
CA ALA A 422 -18.39 -1.18 -23.48
C ALA A 422 -18.75 -1.35 -21.99
N ILE A 423 -18.80 -2.59 -21.49
CA ILE A 423 -19.15 -2.87 -20.09
C ILE A 423 -18.02 -2.40 -19.14
N GLU A 424 -16.75 -2.62 -19.52
CA GLU A 424 -15.60 -2.06 -18.79
C GLU A 424 -15.57 -0.55 -18.81
N CYS A 425 -15.89 0.05 -19.97
CA CYS A 425 -16.03 1.49 -20.06
C CYS A 425 -17.11 1.99 -19.09
N GLU A 426 -18.29 1.36 -19.08
CA GLU A 426 -19.40 1.74 -18.21
C GLU A 426 -19.02 1.61 -16.73
N PHE A 427 -18.29 0.56 -16.35
CA PHE A 427 -17.77 0.40 -14.99
C PHE A 427 -16.90 1.59 -14.56
N ILE A 428 -15.92 1.99 -15.39
CA ILE A 428 -15.03 3.12 -15.11
C ILE A 428 -15.81 4.44 -15.10
N LEU A 429 -16.71 4.64 -16.07
CA LEU A 429 -17.55 5.84 -16.13
C LEU A 429 -18.46 5.96 -14.91
N ASN A 430 -19.02 4.85 -14.42
CA ASN A 430 -19.81 4.85 -13.21
C ASN A 430 -18.97 5.25 -12.01
N ALA A 431 -17.77 4.68 -11.84
CA ALA A 431 -16.84 5.09 -10.79
C ALA A 431 -16.52 6.59 -10.86
N ILE A 432 -16.36 7.15 -12.07
CA ILE A 432 -16.18 8.60 -12.25
C ILE A 432 -17.45 9.39 -11.89
N LYS A 433 -18.65 8.96 -12.32
CA LYS A 433 -19.92 9.67 -12.06
C LYS A 433 -20.36 9.63 -10.60
N PHE A 434 -20.08 8.56 -9.85
CA PHE A 434 -20.50 8.45 -8.44
C PHE A 434 -19.81 9.47 -7.52
N THR A 435 -18.70 10.04 -7.97
CA THR A 435 -18.00 11.09 -7.24
C THR A 435 -18.62 12.49 -7.45
N THR A 436 -19.55 12.65 -8.40
CA THR A 436 -20.18 13.93 -8.75
C THR A 436 -21.60 13.99 -8.23
N ASN A 437 -21.78 14.43 -6.99
CA ASN A 437 -23.04 15.07 -6.63
C ASN A 437 -22.99 16.50 -7.22
N ASN A 438 -23.64 16.73 -8.38
CA ASN A 438 -24.05 18.05 -8.92
C ASN A 438 -23.28 18.74 -10.08
N SER A 439 -22.67 18.04 -11.05
CA SER A 439 -22.19 18.73 -12.27
C SER A 439 -22.50 17.98 -13.56
N THR A 440 -23.49 18.48 -14.32
CA THR A 440 -23.84 18.03 -15.67
C THR A 440 -22.79 18.39 -16.72
N THR A 441 -21.89 19.34 -16.44
CA THR A 441 -20.92 19.88 -17.39
C THR A 441 -19.77 18.91 -17.69
N THR A 442 -19.36 18.10 -16.71
CA THR A 442 -18.24 17.14 -16.84
C THR A 442 -18.62 15.91 -17.68
N LEU A 443 -19.90 15.54 -17.70
CA LEU A 443 -20.42 14.42 -18.48
C LEU A 443 -20.24 14.61 -19.99
N ASN A 444 -20.42 15.84 -20.48
CA ASN A 444 -20.27 16.15 -21.91
C ASN A 444 -18.80 16.16 -22.36
N GLN A 445 -17.86 16.57 -21.50
CA GLN A 445 -16.42 16.50 -21.81
C GLN A 445 -15.90 15.06 -21.81
N ILE A 446 -16.40 14.21 -20.92
CA ILE A 446 -16.05 12.78 -20.90
C ILE A 446 -16.66 12.04 -22.09
N ALA A 447 -17.89 12.38 -22.49
CA ALA A 447 -18.53 11.85 -23.69
C ALA A 447 -17.82 12.29 -24.99
N ASN A 448 -17.31 13.51 -25.03
CA ASN A 448 -16.59 14.07 -26.19
C ASN A 448 -15.09 13.73 -26.21
N SER A 449 -14.50 13.36 -25.07
CA SER A 449 -13.15 12.78 -25.04
C SER A 449 -13.26 11.33 -25.51
N ASN A 450 -12.82 11.08 -26.75
CA ASN A 450 -12.80 9.82 -27.50
C ASN A 450 -12.24 8.55 -26.79
N THR A 451 -12.07 8.51 -25.46
CA THR A 451 -11.54 7.36 -24.72
C THR A 451 -12.52 6.19 -24.57
N CYS A 452 -13.82 6.38 -24.86
CA CYS A 452 -14.80 5.32 -24.65
C CYS A 452 -15.86 5.15 -25.75
N ILE A 453 -16.20 6.20 -26.52
CA ILE A 453 -17.49 6.19 -27.22
C ILE A 453 -17.44 6.18 -28.75
N GLN A 454 -16.40 6.62 -29.48
CA GLN A 454 -16.69 7.01 -30.89
C GLN A 454 -15.89 6.48 -32.08
N ASN A 455 -14.77 5.76 -31.97
CA ASN A 455 -14.06 5.32 -33.20
C ASN A 455 -13.82 3.81 -33.38
N GLU A 456 -13.88 2.98 -32.34
CA GLU A 456 -13.65 1.52 -32.48
C GLU A 456 -14.92 0.67 -32.45
N ILE A 457 -16.01 1.13 -31.86
CA ILE A 457 -17.27 0.35 -31.81
C ILE A 457 -18.03 0.48 -33.14
N GLU A 458 -18.07 1.65 -33.77
CA GLU A 458 -18.71 1.86 -35.08
C GLU A 458 -17.94 1.21 -36.26
N ASN A 459 -16.61 1.09 -36.17
CA ASN A 459 -15.81 0.50 -37.25
C ASN A 459 -15.64 -1.03 -37.15
N LYS A 460 -15.95 -1.64 -36.00
CA LYS A 460 -15.69 -3.08 -35.77
C LYS A 460 -16.95 -3.92 -35.66
N TYR A 461 -18.11 -3.30 -35.44
CA TYR A 461 -19.42 -3.93 -35.50
C TYR A 461 -20.24 -3.16 -36.54
N GLU A 462 -20.26 -3.64 -37.78
CA GLU A 462 -21.22 -3.20 -38.81
C GLU A 462 -22.65 -3.47 -38.31
N ILE A 463 -23.22 -2.55 -37.54
CA ILE A 463 -24.67 -2.42 -37.45
C ILE A 463 -25.05 -1.63 -38.70
N LYS A 464 -25.19 -2.33 -39.83
CA LYS A 464 -25.91 -1.74 -40.97
C LYS A 464 -27.32 -1.44 -40.48
N PRO A 465 -27.81 -0.19 -40.60
CA PRO A 465 -29.20 0.09 -40.31
C PRO A 465 -30.03 -0.83 -41.20
N LYS A 466 -30.99 -1.54 -40.61
CA LYS A 466 -32.02 -2.22 -41.40
C LYS A 466 -32.65 -1.15 -42.28
N GLU A 467 -32.42 -1.26 -43.58
CA GLU A 467 -33.28 -0.60 -44.56
C GLU A 467 -34.69 -1.11 -44.31
N ASN A 468 -35.61 -0.17 -44.09
CA ASN A 468 -37.03 -0.47 -43.99
C ASN A 468 -37.51 -0.93 -45.37
N ASP A 469 -37.89 -2.20 -45.48
CA ASP A 469 -38.91 -2.68 -46.41
C ASP A 469 -40.20 -2.98 -45.64
#